data_AF-A0A1G1Q3T1-F1
#
_entry.id   AF-A0A1G1Q3T1-F1
#
_cell.length_a   1.000
_cell.length_b   1.000
_cell.length_c   1.000
_cell.angle_alpha   90.00
_cell.angle_beta   90.00
_cell.angle_gamma   90.00
#
_symmetry.space_group_name_H-M   'P 1'
#
loop_
_entity.id
_entity.type
_entity.pdbx_description
1 polymer ?
#
loop_
_entity_poly.entity_id
_entity_poly.type
_entity_poly.pdbx_seq_one_letter_code
_entity_poly.pdbx_strand_id
1 'polypeptide(L)'
;MNKDHLTLLLAFFILTLSNYAFCQEIEPSELSGQIITDGKSITYSVFDDRMLLDSYSQKYAELPQEILIEMIKDDNLSSYKTAAAVRVFNNNFATEVVSREKKIIEKFLLRRLNRTDSPFVQVEIMFALCRMDRYRYYNSMIPSLIQKLNHYNSIVNELAASSLDTLIKEGSNRPREARVVFNTLRNILFLSRKRLEKVTEPDPKLSRKLKLLRWSIKVLGTQELKRLPKEVVNLL
;
A
#
# COMPACT_ATOMS: atom_id res chain seq x y z
N MET A 1 17.81 -37.35 22.26
CA MET A 1 17.36 -36.01 21.82
C MET A 1 17.47 -35.06 22.99
N ASN A 2 18.39 -34.09 22.92
CA ASN A 2 18.75 -33.21 24.04
C ASN A 2 17.58 -32.32 24.46
N LYS A 3 17.30 -32.30 25.76
CA LYS A 3 16.28 -31.44 26.39
C LYS A 3 16.51 -29.94 26.12
N ASP A 4 17.75 -29.56 25.82
CA ASP A 4 18.16 -28.18 25.56
C ASP A 4 17.65 -27.62 24.21
N HIS A 5 17.34 -28.49 23.24
CA HIS A 5 16.73 -28.04 21.98
C HIS A 5 15.22 -27.80 22.10
N LEU A 6 14.55 -28.48 23.04
CA LEU A 6 13.11 -28.34 23.26
C LEU A 6 12.80 -27.02 23.98
N THR A 7 13.64 -26.62 24.94
CA THR A 7 13.52 -25.35 25.66
C THR A 7 13.77 -24.15 24.75
N LEU A 8 14.71 -24.27 23.80
CA LEU A 8 15.01 -23.19 22.85
C LEU A 8 13.90 -23.01 21.80
N LEU A 9 13.24 -24.09 21.38
CA LEU A 9 12.06 -24.06 20.51
C LEU A 9 10.84 -23.48 21.22
N LEU A 10 10.63 -23.83 22.50
CA LEU A 10 9.56 -23.25 23.34
C LEU A 10 9.77 -21.75 23.60
N ALA A 11 11.02 -21.32 23.84
CA ALA A 11 11.35 -19.91 24.01
C ALA A 11 11.10 -19.10 22.72
N PHE A 12 11.43 -19.67 21.54
CA PHE A 12 11.12 -19.04 20.25
C PHE A 12 9.61 -18.96 20.01
N PHE A 13 8.85 -19.98 20.40
CA PHE A 13 7.39 -19.99 20.23
C PHE A 13 6.71 -18.95 21.12
N ILE A 14 7.16 -18.78 22.37
CA ILE A 14 6.64 -17.78 23.30
C ILE A 14 6.98 -16.34 22.84
N LEU A 15 8.17 -16.10 22.29
CA LEU A 15 8.57 -14.78 21.76
C LEU A 15 7.82 -14.39 20.48
N THR A 16 7.39 -15.35 19.67
CA THR A 16 6.56 -15.07 18.49
C THR A 16 5.08 -14.87 18.84
N LEU A 17 4.59 -15.47 19.94
CA LEU A 17 3.22 -15.30 20.42
C LEU A 17 3.03 -14.03 21.25
N SER A 18 4.06 -13.53 21.96
CA SER A 18 3.97 -12.28 22.71
C SER A 18 3.82 -11.04 21.81
N ASN A 19 4.27 -11.10 20.55
CA ASN A 19 4.06 -10.03 19.57
C ASN A 19 2.64 -10.04 18.94
N TYR A 20 1.81 -11.04 19.25
CA TYR A 20 0.43 -11.14 18.75
C TYR A 20 -0.64 -10.74 19.78
N ALA A 21 -0.26 -10.42 21.02
CA ALA A 21 -1.17 -10.13 22.11
C ALA A 21 -0.97 -8.74 22.72
N PHE A 22 -1.06 -7.69 21.89
CA PHE A 22 -1.40 -6.35 22.39
C PHE A 22 -2.06 -5.51 21.28
N CYS A 23 -3.38 -5.66 21.14
CA CYS A 23 -4.26 -4.64 20.59
C CYS A 23 -5.49 -4.63 21.48
N GLN A 24 -5.36 -4.01 22.65
CA GLN A 24 -6.53 -3.49 23.36
C GLN A 24 -7.06 -2.32 22.54
N GLU A 25 -8.36 -2.35 22.25
CA GLU A 25 -9.13 -1.22 21.77
C GLU A 25 -8.92 -0.05 22.73
N ILE A 26 -8.18 0.95 22.27
CA ILE A 26 -8.25 2.30 22.81
C ILE A 26 -9.13 3.05 21.82
N GLU A 27 -10.39 3.26 22.19
CA GLU A 27 -11.23 4.26 21.52
C GLU A 27 -10.49 5.61 21.62
N PRO A 28 -10.14 6.27 20.49
CA PRO A 28 -9.57 7.59 20.56
C PRO A 28 -10.67 8.56 21.00
N SER A 29 -10.62 8.98 22.26
CA SER A 29 -11.43 10.08 22.80
C SER A 29 -11.31 11.31 21.90
N GLU A 30 -12.46 11.80 21.44
CA GLU A 30 -12.61 12.93 20.54
C GLU A 30 -12.13 14.24 21.17
N LEU A 31 -10.89 14.64 20.87
CA LEU A 31 -10.45 16.03 20.98
C LEU A 31 -10.77 16.71 19.64
N SER A 32 -12.04 17.04 19.45
CA SER A 32 -12.52 17.80 18.28
C SER A 32 -12.42 19.30 18.57
N GLY A 33 -11.69 20.03 17.71
CA GLY A 33 -11.72 21.49 17.68
C GLY A 33 -12.68 21.95 16.59
N GLN A 34 -13.65 22.79 16.93
CA GLN A 34 -14.55 23.42 15.95
C GLN A 34 -13.97 24.77 15.54
N ILE A 35 -13.75 24.97 14.23
CA ILE A 35 -13.58 26.30 13.64
C ILE A 35 -14.65 26.45 12.56
N ILE A 36 -15.50 27.47 12.72
CA ILE A 36 -16.58 27.79 11.80
C ILE A 36 -16.00 28.64 10.67
N THR A 37 -16.04 28.13 9.44
CA THR A 37 -15.85 28.92 8.22
C THR A 37 -16.99 28.59 7.24
N ASP A 38 -17.69 29.61 6.77
CA ASP A 38 -18.79 29.53 5.78
C ASP A 38 -19.92 28.54 6.11
N GLY A 39 -20.44 28.59 7.34
CA GLY A 39 -21.70 27.92 7.71
C GLY A 39 -21.66 26.39 7.67
N LYS A 40 -20.49 25.78 7.47
CA LYS A 40 -20.29 24.33 7.44
C LYS A 40 -19.44 23.90 8.62
N SER A 41 -20.04 23.18 9.56
CA SER A 41 -19.34 22.52 10.66
C SER A 41 -18.49 21.38 10.09
N ILE A 42 -17.19 21.62 9.90
CA ILE A 42 -16.24 20.55 9.60
C ILE A 42 -15.68 20.10 10.95
N THR A 43 -15.95 18.85 11.33
CA THR A 43 -15.36 18.21 12.49
C THR A 43 -13.90 17.89 12.17
N TYR A 44 -12.97 18.70 12.71
CA TYR A 44 -11.55 18.45 12.53
C TYR A 44 -11.03 17.55 13.66
N SER A 45 -10.48 16.40 13.30
CA SER A 45 -9.42 15.81 14.12
C SER A 45 -8.15 16.61 13.86
N VAL A 46 -7.41 16.98 14.90
CA VAL A 46 -6.18 17.78 14.82
C VAL A 46 -5.09 17.17 13.91
N PHE A 47 -5.24 15.91 13.50
CA PHE A 47 -4.32 15.17 12.65
C PHE A 47 -5.04 14.46 11.48
N ASP A 48 -5.53 15.23 10.50
CA ASP A 48 -5.97 14.66 9.22
C ASP A 48 -4.75 14.40 8.30
N ASP A 49 -4.31 13.14 8.27
CA ASP A 49 -3.22 12.66 7.43
C ASP A 49 -3.41 12.98 5.94
N ARG A 50 -4.66 12.95 5.48
CA ARG A 50 -4.96 13.19 4.07
C ARG A 50 -4.80 14.66 3.74
N MET A 51 -5.36 15.54 4.58
CA MET A 51 -5.21 16.99 4.42
C MET A 51 -3.73 17.41 4.45
N LEU A 52 -2.93 16.85 5.36
CA LEU A 52 -1.49 17.13 5.42
C LEU A 52 -0.77 16.74 4.13
N LEU A 53 -1.04 15.54 3.63
CA LEU A 53 -0.41 15.04 2.42
C LEU A 53 -0.85 15.82 1.17
N ASP A 54 -2.13 16.12 1.07
CA ASP A 54 -2.71 16.84 -0.07
C ASP A 54 -2.26 18.31 -0.09
N SER A 55 -2.18 18.98 1.07
CA SER A 55 -1.68 20.36 1.18
C SER A 55 -0.20 20.49 0.78
N TYR A 56 0.66 19.57 1.21
CA TYR A 56 2.05 19.54 0.73
C TYR A 56 2.14 19.22 -0.76
N SER A 57 1.32 18.29 -1.25
CA SER A 57 1.31 17.94 -2.68
C SER A 57 0.91 19.13 -3.54
N GLN A 58 -0.09 19.91 -3.10
CA GLN A 58 -0.50 21.14 -3.78
C GLN A 58 0.60 22.20 -3.74
N LYS A 59 1.28 22.37 -2.60
CA LYS A 59 2.41 23.31 -2.47
C LYS A 59 3.57 22.95 -3.42
N TYR A 60 3.74 21.67 -3.72
CA TYR A 60 4.84 21.19 -4.57
C TYR A 60 4.46 21.04 -6.04
N ALA A 61 3.19 21.24 -6.40
CA ALA A 61 2.64 20.92 -7.72
C ALA A 61 3.38 21.58 -8.90
N GLU A 62 3.88 22.81 -8.69
CA GLU A 62 4.57 23.62 -9.69
C GLU A 62 6.10 23.55 -9.58
N LEU A 63 6.64 22.76 -8.65
CA LEU A 63 8.08 22.63 -8.50
C LEU A 63 8.70 21.84 -9.67
N PRO A 64 9.87 22.25 -10.17
CA PRO A 64 10.58 21.52 -11.21
C PRO A 64 11.07 20.16 -10.68
N GLN A 65 11.24 19.22 -11.62
CA GLN A 65 11.66 17.84 -11.34
C GLN A 65 12.92 17.75 -10.48
N GLU A 66 13.93 18.60 -10.75
CA GLU A 66 15.20 18.61 -10.00
C GLU A 66 15.00 18.90 -8.51
N ILE A 67 14.14 19.88 -8.18
CA ILE A 67 13.83 20.23 -6.80
C ILE A 67 13.09 19.07 -6.11
N LEU A 68 12.12 18.44 -6.79
CA LEU A 68 11.42 17.27 -6.24
C LEU A 68 12.39 16.11 -5.96
N ILE A 69 13.35 15.86 -6.84
CA ILE A 69 14.35 14.81 -6.64
C ILE A 69 15.26 15.12 -5.45
N GLU A 70 15.72 16.36 -5.30
CA GLU A 70 16.54 16.75 -4.15
C GLU A 70 15.74 16.64 -2.83
N MET A 71 14.45 16.97 -2.84
CA MET A 71 13.56 16.73 -1.70
C MET A 71 13.38 15.24 -1.37
N ILE A 72 13.31 14.37 -2.38
CA ILE A 72 13.23 12.91 -2.18
C ILE A 72 14.52 12.35 -1.58
N LYS A 73 15.66 12.95 -1.95
CA LYS A 73 17.00 12.57 -1.49
C LYS A 73 17.32 13.08 -0.08
N ASP A 74 16.69 14.16 0.36
CA ASP A 74 16.89 14.69 1.71
C ASP A 74 16.38 13.71 2.77
N ASP A 75 17.33 13.17 3.54
CA ASP A 75 17.02 12.17 4.56
C ASP A 75 16.28 12.80 5.77
N ASN A 76 16.42 14.11 5.99
CA ASN A 76 15.85 14.85 7.12
C ASN A 76 14.42 15.35 6.86
N LEU A 77 13.93 15.23 5.62
CA LEU A 77 12.60 15.69 5.26
C LEU A 77 11.53 14.81 5.93
N SER A 78 10.49 15.45 6.46
CA SER A 78 9.39 14.73 7.14
C SER A 78 8.66 13.80 6.18
N SER A 79 8.08 12.71 6.71
CA SER A 79 7.46 11.68 5.89
C SER A 79 6.34 12.20 4.99
N TYR A 80 5.49 13.12 5.47
CA TYR A 80 4.43 13.72 4.63
C TYR A 80 5.00 14.56 3.50
N LYS A 81 6.05 15.35 3.77
CA LYS A 81 6.71 16.18 2.75
C LYS A 81 7.41 15.31 1.70
N THR A 82 8.12 14.25 2.13
CA THR A 82 8.72 13.28 1.20
C THR A 82 7.63 12.58 0.37
N ALA A 83 6.56 12.08 1.00
CA ALA A 83 5.48 11.39 0.29
C ALA A 83 4.79 12.31 -0.72
N ALA A 84 4.54 13.57 -0.36
CA ALA A 84 4.01 14.58 -1.26
C ALA A 84 4.96 14.88 -2.44
N ALA A 85 6.26 15.02 -2.19
CA ALA A 85 7.24 15.23 -3.24
C ALA A 85 7.28 14.05 -4.23
N VAL A 86 7.26 12.81 -3.72
CA VAL A 86 7.18 11.61 -4.56
C VAL A 86 5.86 11.56 -5.33
N ARG A 87 4.74 11.94 -4.72
CA ARG A 87 3.44 12.00 -5.39
C ARG A 87 3.43 12.98 -6.55
N VAL A 88 3.92 14.20 -6.35
CA VAL A 88 3.97 15.20 -7.43
C VAL A 88 4.92 14.73 -8.53
N PHE A 89 6.07 14.18 -8.16
CA PHE A 89 6.98 13.56 -9.11
C PHE A 89 6.29 12.45 -9.92
N ASN A 90 5.50 11.60 -9.26
CA ASN A 90 4.75 10.54 -9.89
C ASN A 90 3.74 11.04 -10.90
N ASN A 91 2.97 12.06 -10.52
CA ASN A 91 1.89 12.57 -11.36
C ASN A 91 2.44 13.28 -12.61
N ASN A 92 3.53 14.03 -12.47
CA ASN A 92 4.00 14.93 -13.51
C ASN A 92 5.14 14.36 -14.36
N PHE A 93 6.04 13.54 -13.77
CA PHE A 93 7.32 13.22 -14.42
C PHE A 93 7.60 11.73 -14.58
N ALA A 94 7.00 10.84 -13.78
CA ALA A 94 7.40 9.43 -13.72
C ALA A 94 7.34 8.66 -15.06
N THR A 95 6.46 9.07 -15.99
CA THR A 95 6.33 8.47 -17.33
C THR A 95 7.29 9.06 -18.36
N GLU A 96 7.85 10.25 -18.11
CA GLU A 96 8.65 11.02 -19.05
C GLU A 96 10.16 10.89 -18.81
N VAL A 97 10.57 10.22 -17.72
CA VAL A 97 11.97 10.10 -17.34
C VAL A 97 12.78 9.28 -18.35
N VAL A 98 13.83 9.89 -18.89
CA VAL A 98 14.75 9.28 -19.87
C VAL A 98 15.72 8.29 -19.21
N SER A 99 16.21 7.31 -19.96
CA SER A 99 17.01 6.17 -19.48
C SER A 99 18.23 6.51 -18.62
N ARG A 100 18.91 7.64 -18.85
CA ARG A 100 20.09 8.07 -18.06
C ARG A 100 19.70 8.60 -16.69
N GLU A 101 18.75 9.52 -16.65
CA GLU A 101 18.22 10.12 -15.41
C GLU A 101 17.44 9.09 -14.59
N LYS A 102 16.70 8.22 -15.26
CA LYS A 102 15.94 7.11 -14.68
C LYS A 102 16.79 6.28 -13.73
N LYS A 103 18.02 5.89 -14.11
CA LYS A 103 18.91 5.11 -13.24
C LYS A 103 19.27 5.83 -11.95
N ILE A 104 19.47 7.14 -12.03
CA ILE A 104 19.83 7.98 -10.88
C ILE A 104 18.64 8.11 -9.94
N ILE A 105 17.47 8.43 -10.49
CA ILE A 105 16.22 8.57 -9.74
C ILE A 105 15.82 7.24 -9.10
N GLU A 106 15.89 6.13 -9.83
CA GLU A 106 15.63 4.79 -9.29
C GLU A 106 16.54 4.48 -8.10
N LYS A 107 17.83 4.83 -8.18
CA LYS A 107 18.77 4.63 -7.07
C LYS A 107 18.34 5.42 -5.83
N PHE A 108 17.90 6.67 -6.00
CA PHE A 108 17.44 7.49 -4.88
C PHE A 108 16.13 6.97 -4.28
N LEU A 109 15.16 6.62 -5.12
CA LEU A 109 13.90 6.02 -4.69
C LEU A 109 14.11 4.71 -3.93
N LEU A 110 14.92 3.78 -4.46
CA LEU A 110 15.22 2.51 -3.79
C LEU A 110 15.98 2.72 -2.48
N ARG A 111 16.95 3.65 -2.44
CA ARG A 111 17.66 3.99 -1.20
C ARG A 111 16.68 4.53 -0.16
N ARG A 112 15.76 5.42 -0.53
CA ARG A 112 14.77 6.00 0.37
C ARG A 112 13.75 4.96 0.84
N LEU A 113 13.31 4.08 -0.05
CA LEU A 113 12.41 2.96 0.28
C LEU A 113 12.99 2.05 1.36
N ASN A 114 14.29 1.76 1.28
CA ASN A 114 14.97 0.88 2.24
C ASN A 114 15.27 1.55 3.59
N ARG A 115 15.15 2.88 3.68
CA ARG A 115 15.47 3.66 4.89
C ARG A 115 14.24 4.21 5.59
N THR A 116 13.09 4.22 4.93
CA THR A 116 11.89 4.84 5.46
C THR A 116 10.99 3.82 6.13
N ASP A 117 10.59 4.13 7.36
CA ASP A 117 9.58 3.36 8.10
C ASP A 117 8.15 3.87 7.82
N SER A 118 8.01 4.99 7.11
CA SER A 118 6.72 5.60 6.84
C SER A 118 5.93 4.84 5.77
N PRO A 119 4.73 4.32 6.08
CA PRO A 119 3.90 3.63 5.10
C PRO A 119 3.48 4.52 3.93
N PHE A 120 3.30 5.82 4.15
CA PHE A 120 2.94 6.79 3.11
C PHE A 120 4.04 6.90 2.05
N VAL A 121 5.29 7.09 2.50
CA VAL A 121 6.45 7.20 1.61
C VAL A 121 6.67 5.88 0.88
N GLN A 122 6.52 4.74 1.56
CA GLN A 122 6.65 3.42 0.94
C GLN A 122 5.66 3.22 -0.21
N VAL A 123 4.38 3.54 -0.02
CA VAL A 123 3.35 3.39 -1.05
C VAL A 123 3.66 4.26 -2.28
N GLU A 124 3.99 5.54 -2.06
CA GLU A 124 4.27 6.47 -3.15
C GLU A 124 5.54 6.08 -3.93
N ILE A 125 6.59 5.62 -3.25
CA ILE A 125 7.81 5.16 -3.93
C ILE A 125 7.58 3.84 -4.69
N MET A 126 6.87 2.87 -4.10
CA MET A 126 6.54 1.62 -4.79
C MET A 126 5.73 1.88 -6.05
N PHE A 127 4.80 2.84 -5.99
CA PHE A 127 4.03 3.29 -7.14
C PHE A 127 4.91 3.98 -8.18
N ALA A 128 5.80 4.89 -7.75
CA ALA A 128 6.76 5.57 -8.61
C ALA A 128 7.59 4.61 -9.45
N LEU A 129 8.20 3.63 -8.77
CA LEU A 129 9.05 2.63 -9.40
C LEU A 129 8.26 1.78 -10.40
N CYS A 130 7.00 1.42 -10.09
CA CYS A 130 6.13 0.71 -11.02
C CYS A 130 5.79 1.53 -12.27
N ARG A 131 5.59 2.85 -12.15
CA ARG A 131 5.31 3.74 -13.29
C ARG A 131 6.54 3.97 -14.15
N MET A 132 7.71 4.17 -13.53
CA MET A 132 8.98 4.38 -14.23
C MET A 132 9.48 3.12 -14.96
N ASP A 133 9.40 1.94 -14.32
CA ASP A 133 9.76 0.67 -14.94
C ASP A 133 8.87 -0.48 -14.46
N ARG A 134 7.79 -0.66 -15.19
CA ARG A 134 6.83 -1.72 -14.91
C ARG A 134 7.44 -3.12 -15.03
N TYR A 135 8.25 -3.39 -16.04
CA TYR A 135 8.79 -4.72 -16.26
C TYR A 135 9.72 -5.17 -15.14
N ARG A 136 10.49 -4.22 -14.59
CA ARG A 136 11.46 -4.49 -13.53
C ARG A 136 10.82 -4.58 -12.15
N TYR A 137 9.91 -3.67 -11.81
CA TYR A 137 9.46 -3.49 -10.43
C TYR A 137 8.10 -4.11 -10.11
N TYR A 138 7.28 -4.45 -11.12
CA TYR A 138 5.92 -4.94 -10.86
C TYR A 138 5.90 -6.20 -9.98
N ASN A 139 6.78 -7.18 -10.25
CA ASN A 139 6.79 -8.45 -9.51
C ASN A 139 7.16 -8.29 -8.03
N SER A 140 7.99 -7.30 -7.69
CA SER A 140 8.47 -7.07 -6.32
C SER A 140 7.61 -6.08 -5.55
N MET A 141 7.12 -5.03 -6.21
CA MET A 141 6.41 -3.93 -5.54
C MET A 141 4.92 -4.18 -5.37
N ILE A 142 4.27 -4.85 -6.34
CA ILE A 142 2.83 -5.10 -6.29
C ILE A 142 2.41 -5.97 -5.09
N PRO A 143 3.11 -7.07 -4.75
CA PRO A 143 2.76 -7.84 -3.57
C PRO A 143 2.80 -6.99 -2.29
N SER A 144 3.81 -6.13 -2.17
CA SER A 144 3.97 -5.21 -1.05
C SER A 144 2.86 -4.15 -1.00
N LEU A 145 2.47 -3.58 -2.14
CA LEU A 145 1.31 -2.66 -2.23
C LEU A 145 0.00 -3.35 -1.86
N ILE A 146 -0.21 -4.60 -2.29
CA ILE A 146 -1.39 -5.40 -1.90
C ILE A 146 -1.42 -5.63 -0.39
N GLN A 147 -0.27 -5.84 0.26
CA GLN A 147 -0.21 -5.95 1.72
C GLN A 147 -0.61 -4.64 2.42
N LYS A 148 -0.31 -3.47 1.84
CA LYS A 148 -0.74 -2.18 2.38
C LYS A 148 -2.26 -1.97 2.35
N LEU A 149 -3.02 -2.77 1.59
CA LEU A 149 -4.49 -2.82 1.68
C LEU A 149 -4.99 -3.43 3.01
N ASN A 150 -4.12 -3.93 3.87
CA ASN A 150 -4.47 -4.36 5.24
C ASN A 150 -4.09 -3.34 6.31
N HIS A 151 -3.48 -2.21 5.93
CA HIS A 151 -2.97 -1.26 6.89
C HIS A 151 -4.11 -0.72 7.78
N TYR A 152 -3.81 -0.45 9.05
CA TYR A 152 -4.78 0.06 10.02
C TYR A 152 -5.23 1.47 9.63
N ASN A 153 -4.28 2.33 9.25
CA ASN A 153 -4.53 3.67 8.71
C ASN A 153 -5.30 3.59 7.38
N SER A 154 -6.50 4.19 7.36
CA SER A 154 -7.40 4.23 6.20
C SER A 154 -6.82 4.99 5.02
N ILE A 155 -6.04 6.05 5.25
CA ILE A 155 -5.43 6.84 4.18
C ILE A 155 -4.37 6.02 3.46
N VAL A 156 -3.47 5.35 4.19
CA VAL A 156 -2.47 4.44 3.57
C VAL A 156 -3.15 3.36 2.72
N ASN A 157 -4.28 2.83 3.22
CA ASN A 157 -5.10 1.87 2.49
C ASN A 157 -5.64 2.43 1.18
N GLU A 158 -6.18 3.64 1.21
CA GLU A 158 -6.71 4.35 0.05
C GLU A 158 -5.64 4.68 -0.97
N LEU A 159 -4.46 5.12 -0.51
CA LEU A 159 -3.32 5.39 -1.39
C LEU A 159 -2.89 4.12 -2.12
N ALA A 160 -2.69 3.02 -1.39
CA ALA A 160 -2.34 1.75 -2.00
C ALA A 160 -3.40 1.27 -3.00
N ALA A 161 -4.68 1.43 -2.67
CA ALA A 161 -5.78 1.07 -3.57
C ALA A 161 -5.80 1.93 -4.83
N SER A 162 -5.61 3.26 -4.70
CA SER A 162 -5.56 4.20 -5.82
C SER A 162 -4.37 3.91 -6.75
N SER A 163 -3.18 3.67 -6.18
CA SER A 163 -1.99 3.29 -6.93
C SER A 163 -2.22 1.98 -7.70
N LEU A 164 -2.77 0.95 -7.05
CA LEU A 164 -3.07 -0.34 -7.70
C LEU A 164 -4.12 -0.22 -8.80
N ASP A 165 -5.21 0.53 -8.56
CA ASP A 165 -6.24 0.79 -9.56
C ASP A 165 -5.65 1.50 -10.79
N THR A 166 -4.72 2.44 -10.59
CA THR A 166 -4.05 3.18 -11.66
C THR A 166 -3.15 2.26 -12.48
N LEU A 167 -2.29 1.47 -11.81
CA LEU A 167 -1.43 0.49 -12.48
C LEU A 167 -2.27 -0.51 -13.27
N ILE A 168 -3.38 -0.99 -12.73
CA ILE A 168 -4.27 -1.94 -13.41
C ILE A 168 -4.93 -1.33 -14.65
N LYS A 169 -5.42 -0.10 -14.56
CA LYS A 169 -6.01 0.61 -15.70
C LYS A 169 -5.00 0.81 -16.83
N GLU A 170 -3.77 1.19 -16.51
CA GLU A 170 -2.69 1.39 -17.49
C GLU A 170 -2.22 0.06 -18.14
N GLY A 171 -2.42 -1.09 -17.48
CA GLY A 171 -1.94 -2.40 -17.94
C GLY A 171 -3.04 -3.36 -18.33
N SER A 172 -4.09 -2.88 -18.98
CA SER A 172 -5.21 -3.72 -19.40
C SER A 172 -4.71 -4.91 -20.24
N ASN A 173 -5.20 -6.11 -19.88
CA ASN A 173 -4.93 -7.37 -20.58
C ASN A 173 -3.49 -7.91 -20.53
N ARG A 174 -2.83 -7.84 -19.37
CA ARG A 174 -1.49 -8.43 -19.15
C ARG A 174 -1.53 -9.69 -18.27
N PRO A 175 -1.47 -10.91 -18.85
CA PRO A 175 -1.61 -12.16 -18.10
C PRO A 175 -0.52 -12.37 -17.05
N ARG A 176 0.73 -11.98 -17.34
CA ARG A 176 1.86 -12.12 -16.40
C ARG A 176 1.61 -11.34 -15.11
N GLU A 177 1.14 -10.11 -15.25
CA GLU A 177 0.86 -9.20 -14.14
C GLU A 177 -0.37 -9.66 -13.35
N ALA A 178 -1.45 -10.02 -14.05
CA ALA A 178 -2.64 -10.61 -13.43
C ALA A 178 -2.30 -11.85 -12.60
N ARG A 179 -1.36 -12.69 -13.05
CA ARG A 179 -0.90 -13.87 -12.31
C ARG A 179 -0.19 -13.52 -11.00
N VAL A 180 0.61 -12.45 -10.97
CA VAL A 180 1.26 -11.97 -9.73
C VAL A 180 0.21 -11.51 -8.73
N VAL A 181 -0.75 -10.69 -9.18
CA VAL A 181 -1.85 -10.21 -8.34
C VAL A 181 -2.68 -11.38 -7.82
N PHE A 182 -3.08 -12.29 -8.70
CA PHE A 182 -3.87 -13.47 -8.35
C PHE A 182 -3.17 -14.34 -7.31
N ASN A 183 -1.91 -14.71 -7.53
CA ASN A 183 -1.17 -15.58 -6.60
C ASN A 183 -0.98 -14.91 -5.24
N THR A 184 -0.70 -13.60 -5.23
CA THR A 184 -0.55 -12.84 -3.97
C THR A 184 -1.87 -12.82 -3.19
N LEU A 185 -2.98 -12.45 -3.86
CA LEU A 185 -4.30 -12.39 -3.22
C LEU A 185 -4.78 -13.77 -2.78
N ARG A 186 -4.59 -14.80 -3.60
CA ARG A 186 -4.91 -16.19 -3.27
C ARG A 186 -4.23 -16.60 -1.96
N ASN A 187 -2.93 -16.34 -1.83
CA ASN A 187 -2.19 -16.69 -0.62
C ASN A 187 -2.72 -15.93 0.61
N ILE A 188 -2.91 -14.62 0.48
CA ILE A 188 -3.46 -13.78 1.57
C ILE A 188 -4.85 -14.28 2.01
N LEU A 189 -5.74 -14.51 1.05
CA LEU A 189 -7.12 -14.92 1.32
C LEU A 189 -7.20 -16.36 1.85
N PHE A 190 -6.33 -17.25 1.38
CA PHE A 190 -6.23 -18.62 1.88
C PHE A 190 -5.81 -18.67 3.35
N LEU A 191 -4.90 -17.77 3.76
CA LEU A 191 -4.49 -17.64 5.17
C LEU A 191 -5.63 -17.09 6.04
N SER A 192 -6.50 -16.25 5.50
CA SER A 192 -7.66 -15.71 6.22
C SER A 192 -8.95 -16.54 6.09
N ARG A 193 -8.94 -17.71 5.43
CA ARG A 193 -10.16 -18.46 5.06
C ARG A 193 -11.15 -18.68 6.21
N LYS A 194 -10.68 -19.09 7.39
CA LYS A 194 -11.54 -19.35 8.56
C LYS A 194 -12.27 -18.10 9.06
N ARG A 195 -11.66 -16.92 8.86
CA ARG A 195 -12.31 -15.64 9.19
C ARG A 195 -13.37 -15.29 8.15
N LEU A 196 -13.12 -15.63 6.87
CA LEU A 196 -14.03 -15.37 5.76
C LEU A 196 -15.28 -16.26 5.78
N GLU A 197 -15.22 -17.46 6.40
CA GLU A 197 -16.38 -18.36 6.55
C GLU A 197 -17.59 -17.69 7.23
N LYS A 198 -17.34 -16.73 8.13
CA LYS A 198 -18.38 -16.06 8.92
C LYS A 198 -18.83 -14.72 8.34
N VAL A 199 -18.20 -14.28 7.25
CA VAL A 199 -18.46 -12.97 6.66
C VAL A 199 -19.54 -13.10 5.60
N THR A 200 -20.68 -12.44 5.80
CA THR A 200 -21.76 -12.33 4.82
C THR A 200 -21.57 -11.13 3.89
N GLU A 201 -21.10 -9.99 4.42
CA GLU A 201 -20.84 -8.78 3.65
C GLU A 201 -19.36 -8.36 3.73
N PRO A 202 -18.72 -8.05 2.59
CA PRO A 202 -17.31 -7.71 2.58
C PRO A 202 -17.05 -6.29 3.10
N ASP A 203 -16.25 -6.20 4.17
CA ASP A 203 -15.67 -4.95 4.66
C ASP A 203 -14.95 -4.16 3.53
N PRO A 204 -14.90 -2.81 3.54
CA PRO A 204 -14.19 -1.98 2.57
C PRO A 204 -12.79 -2.48 2.19
N LYS A 205 -11.99 -2.97 3.14
CA LYS A 205 -10.64 -3.49 2.86
C LYS A 205 -10.70 -4.79 2.04
N LEU A 206 -11.66 -5.66 2.38
CA LEU A 206 -11.90 -6.91 1.67
C LEU A 206 -12.48 -6.65 0.27
N SER A 207 -13.44 -5.74 0.15
CA SER A 207 -14.05 -5.34 -1.13
C SER A 207 -13.00 -4.86 -2.14
N ARG A 208 -12.03 -4.02 -1.70
CA ARG A 208 -10.90 -3.59 -2.54
C ARG A 208 -10.07 -4.76 -3.06
N LYS A 209 -9.76 -5.75 -2.22
CA LYS A 209 -9.04 -6.97 -2.65
C LYS A 209 -9.86 -7.83 -3.59
N LEU A 210 -11.16 -8.00 -3.32
CA LEU A 210 -12.05 -8.78 -4.18
C LEU A 210 -12.18 -8.14 -5.56
N LYS A 211 -12.23 -6.80 -5.65
CA LYS A 211 -12.16 -6.08 -6.93
C LYS A 211 -10.89 -6.40 -7.72
N LEU A 212 -9.72 -6.39 -7.07
CA LEU A 212 -8.45 -6.77 -7.69
C LEU A 212 -8.44 -8.25 -8.12
N LEU A 213 -9.02 -9.12 -7.30
CA LEU A 213 -9.15 -10.55 -7.60
C LEU A 213 -10.05 -10.77 -8.83
N ARG A 214 -11.23 -10.13 -8.89
CA ARG A 214 -12.14 -10.16 -10.04
C ARG A 214 -11.43 -9.70 -11.31
N TRP A 215 -10.64 -8.62 -11.25
CA TRP A 215 -9.82 -8.19 -12.39
C TRP A 215 -8.83 -9.27 -12.83
N SER A 216 -8.09 -9.86 -11.88
CA SER A 216 -7.11 -10.89 -12.22
C SER A 216 -7.74 -12.13 -12.85
N ILE A 217 -8.92 -12.55 -12.37
CA ILE A 217 -9.70 -13.66 -12.94
C ILE A 217 -10.21 -13.30 -14.33
N LYS A 218 -10.69 -12.07 -14.55
CA LYS A 218 -11.14 -11.60 -15.87
C LYS A 218 -10.03 -11.69 -16.92
N VAL A 219 -8.78 -11.41 -16.53
CA VAL A 219 -7.61 -11.48 -17.44
C VAL A 219 -7.11 -12.92 -17.63
N LEU A 220 -7.09 -13.74 -16.57
CA LEU A 220 -6.55 -15.10 -16.63
C LEU A 220 -7.55 -16.16 -17.11
N GLY A 221 -8.84 -15.89 -16.97
CA GLY A 221 -9.93 -16.82 -17.27
C GLY A 221 -10.54 -17.49 -16.03
N THR A 222 -11.76 -18.01 -16.19
CA THR A 222 -12.57 -18.61 -15.11
C THR A 222 -12.01 -19.90 -14.54
N GLN A 223 -11.03 -20.53 -15.20
CA GLN A 223 -10.36 -21.74 -14.71
C GLN A 223 -9.65 -21.51 -13.37
N GLU A 224 -9.19 -20.29 -13.10
CA GLU A 224 -8.51 -19.91 -11.86
C GLU A 224 -9.44 -19.93 -10.63
N LEU A 225 -10.77 -19.89 -10.82
CA LEU A 225 -11.75 -20.01 -9.73
C LEU A 225 -11.58 -21.33 -8.96
N LYS A 226 -11.18 -22.41 -9.65
CA LYS A 226 -10.94 -23.73 -9.02
C LYS A 226 -9.78 -23.71 -8.02
N ARG A 227 -8.89 -22.72 -8.10
CA ARG A 227 -7.73 -22.60 -7.21
C ARG A 227 -7.99 -21.75 -5.96
N LEU A 228 -9.17 -21.15 -5.86
CA LEU A 228 -9.56 -20.32 -4.72
C LEU A 228 -10.27 -21.15 -3.63
N PRO A 229 -10.16 -20.75 -2.36
CA PRO A 229 -10.99 -21.30 -1.28
C PRO A 229 -12.47 -21.08 -1.57
N LYS A 230 -13.34 -22.02 -1.19
CA LYS A 230 -14.79 -21.95 -1.44
C LYS A 230 -15.42 -20.71 -0.81
N GLU A 231 -14.90 -20.33 0.36
CA GLU A 231 -15.31 -19.17 1.14
C GLU A 231 -15.09 -17.87 0.36
N VAL A 232 -13.99 -17.79 -0.40
CA VAL A 232 -13.67 -16.63 -1.24
C VAL A 232 -14.55 -16.60 -2.48
N VAL A 233 -14.85 -17.77 -3.06
CA VAL A 233 -15.73 -17.87 -4.24
C VAL A 233 -17.15 -17.40 -3.92
N ASN A 234 -17.65 -17.67 -2.70
CA ASN A 234 -18.97 -17.21 -2.27
C ASN A 234 -19.08 -15.68 -2.12
N LEU A 235 -17.94 -14.98 -1.97
CA LEU A 235 -17.87 -13.53 -1.80
C LEU A 235 -17.57 -12.77 -3.10
N LEU A 236 -17.26 -13.49 -4.18
CA LEU A 236 -16.91 -12.94 -5.50
C LEU A 236 -18.13 -12.63 -6.34
#